data_AF-A0A830F2C9-F1
#
_entry.id   AF-A0A830F2C9-F1
#
_cell.length_a   1.000
_cell.length_b   1.000
_cell.length_c   1.000
_cell.angle_alpha   90.00
_cell.angle_beta   90.00
_cell.angle_gamma   90.00
#
_symmetry.space_group_name_H-M   'P 1'
#
loop_
_entity.id
_entity.type
_entity.pdbx_description
1 polymer ?
#
loop_
_entity_poly.entity_id
_entity_poly.type
_entity_poly.pdbx_seq_one_letter_code
_entity_poly.pdbx_strand_id
1 'polypeptide(L)'
;MRRRALLASVPGALAGLAGCSFGTPGTDETDSVTPVPQPDQSPAETDPNSAETPTDDPPRPENPTTVVKLETGPRSYALSSAGLHTDDRARIGLWFDRTATDDHPATLRGWLQNSNEFENTFRIEAIPGIGQTYSRQPSGYDHEARLHLAPTANNELADEVPSLGRTDEGYWRVDDVGPWMPDTRRLAPGEWLQLEYTLVGEPGQSGRPAGTYEFRGQDETLSVTVWDTQHPGPETESRFAGRSLPSFPGDGGVQWFHEAEPATPAFVRPTAERVQLDAQIGFEVVNNSHKRLQCGHWDLYKLVDGEWFHIAPIGHTADCRLLSPGGREQWGLRAFNRQSVGCSTGDCRCDGLTQGYLGGGEYAVVAGYGHATANSGALVELVGDRAAVTPTDGVSIARDNDTIMVTTSRHGDGEHPADATFSLTRTSSASERVIAEQVMASGRFATYEGGLRNALPFLTDDVRHVVVRTDERAVDGVLGYDSNSRRFRFRGQAYKTARGRNTG
;
A
#
# COMPACT_ATOMS: atom_id res chain seq x y z
N MET A 1 -41.93 -38.01 -34.65
CA MET A 1 -40.55 -37.60 -35.02
C MET A 1 -39.77 -37.37 -33.73
N ARG A 2 -38.95 -38.35 -33.34
CA ARG A 2 -37.51 -38.29 -33.00
C ARG A 2 -37.05 -37.41 -31.80
N ARG A 3 -36.81 -38.17 -30.71
CA ARG A 3 -35.71 -38.19 -29.70
C ARG A 3 -35.63 -37.15 -28.55
N ARG A 4 -35.25 -37.74 -27.40
CA ARG A 4 -35.09 -37.29 -26.01
C ARG A 4 -33.68 -36.71 -25.72
N ALA A 5 -33.57 -35.89 -24.64
CA ALA A 5 -32.60 -35.92 -23.49
C ALA A 5 -32.42 -34.48 -22.94
N LEU A 6 -32.73 -34.10 -21.69
CA LEU A 6 -32.16 -34.36 -20.34
C LEU A 6 -30.73 -33.81 -20.08
N LEU A 7 -30.66 -32.87 -19.11
CA LEU A 7 -29.62 -32.54 -18.11
C LEU A 7 -28.20 -32.11 -18.53
N ALA A 8 -27.73 -30.96 -18.03
CA ALA A 8 -26.66 -30.85 -17.02
C ALA A 8 -26.18 -29.38 -16.84
N SER A 9 -26.09 -28.97 -15.58
CA SER A 9 -25.31 -27.84 -15.06
C SER A 9 -23.81 -28.16 -15.01
N VAL A 10 -22.92 -27.20 -15.31
CA VAL A 10 -21.58 -26.99 -14.68
C VAL A 10 -21.11 -25.54 -14.96
N PRO A 11 -20.50 -24.86 -13.97
CA PRO A 11 -19.85 -23.54 -14.10
C PRO A 11 -18.34 -23.64 -14.45
N GLY A 12 -17.78 -22.61 -15.08
CA GLY A 12 -16.33 -22.40 -15.25
C GLY A 12 -16.10 -20.96 -15.75
N ALA A 13 -15.46 -20.06 -15.01
CA ALA A 13 -14.06 -19.98 -14.56
C ALA A 13 -13.13 -19.28 -15.58
N LEU A 14 -12.58 -18.15 -15.12
CA LEU A 14 -11.26 -17.54 -15.42
C LEU A 14 -11.00 -16.78 -16.73
N ALA A 15 -10.75 -15.48 -16.58
CA ALA A 15 -9.55 -14.76 -17.03
C ALA A 15 -9.56 -13.36 -16.37
N GLY A 16 -8.48 -12.78 -15.85
CA GLY A 16 -7.08 -13.20 -15.84
C GLY A 16 -6.21 -11.94 -15.78
N LEU A 17 -5.58 -11.76 -14.61
CA LEU A 17 -4.22 -11.24 -14.39
C LEU A 17 -3.44 -10.84 -15.65
N ALA A 18 -3.23 -9.54 -15.88
CA ALA A 18 -2.18 -9.07 -16.76
C ALA A 18 -0.87 -8.99 -15.96
N GLY A 19 -0.09 -10.08 -16.00
CA GLY A 19 1.32 -10.07 -15.62
C GLY A 19 2.16 -9.65 -16.82
N CYS A 20 2.95 -8.58 -16.68
CA CYS A 20 4.04 -8.29 -17.60
C CYS A 20 5.33 -8.83 -16.98
N SER A 21 5.84 -9.89 -17.61
CA SER A 21 7.14 -10.51 -17.38
C SER A 21 8.27 -9.56 -17.78
N PHE A 22 9.25 -9.37 -16.91
CA PHE A 22 10.59 -8.93 -17.30
C PHE A 22 11.63 -9.85 -16.70
N GLY A 23 12.43 -10.43 -17.59
CA GLY A 23 13.49 -11.39 -17.30
C GLY A 23 14.72 -10.72 -16.70
N THR A 24 15.38 -11.51 -15.85
CA THR A 24 16.66 -11.23 -15.18
C THR A 24 17.80 -11.06 -16.18
N PRO A 25 18.75 -10.14 -15.98
CA PRO A 25 20.01 -10.15 -16.70
C PRO A 25 20.97 -11.17 -16.08
N GLY A 26 21.49 -12.09 -16.89
CA GLY A 26 22.57 -13.00 -16.54
C GLY A 26 23.58 -13.05 -17.68
N THR A 27 24.82 -12.71 -17.37
CA THR A 27 26.00 -12.71 -18.22
C THR A 27 26.54 -14.12 -18.51
N ASP A 28 27.12 -14.23 -19.71
CA ASP A 28 28.15 -15.14 -20.21
C ASP A 28 27.89 -16.66 -20.26
N GLU A 29 27.63 -17.16 -21.47
CA GLU A 29 28.43 -18.27 -22.02
C GLU A 29 28.46 -18.21 -23.56
N THR A 30 29.65 -18.45 -24.09
CA THR A 30 30.06 -18.38 -25.50
C THR A 30 29.38 -19.43 -26.38
N ASP A 31 28.90 -19.05 -27.56
CA ASP A 31 28.91 -19.95 -28.70
C ASP A 31 29.00 -19.22 -30.05
N SER A 32 30.01 -19.63 -30.80
CA SER A 32 30.41 -19.13 -32.11
C SER A 32 29.49 -19.64 -33.23
N VAL A 33 28.88 -18.74 -34.01
CA VAL A 33 28.27 -19.08 -35.30
C VAL A 33 28.68 -18.06 -36.36
N THR A 34 29.31 -18.59 -37.41
CA THR A 34 29.84 -17.93 -38.60
C THR A 34 28.73 -17.24 -39.43
N PRO A 35 28.96 -16.03 -40.00
CA PRO A 35 27.96 -15.33 -40.80
C PRO A 35 27.91 -15.81 -42.26
N VAL A 36 26.71 -15.92 -42.81
CA VAL A 36 26.44 -16.14 -44.25
C VAL A 36 26.31 -14.79 -44.95
N PRO A 37 26.95 -14.55 -46.12
CA PRO A 37 26.89 -13.27 -46.81
C PRO A 37 25.71 -13.20 -47.79
N GLN A 38 25.02 -12.05 -47.83
CA GLN A 38 24.12 -11.66 -48.92
C GLN A 38 24.12 -10.13 -49.11
N PRO A 39 23.77 -9.62 -50.29
CA PRO A 39 24.68 -8.87 -51.14
C PRO A 39 24.43 -7.35 -51.12
N ASP A 40 25.42 -6.63 -51.61
CA ASP A 40 25.46 -5.18 -51.70
C ASP A 40 24.89 -4.65 -53.03
N GLN A 41 24.45 -3.39 -53.01
CA GLN A 41 24.00 -2.47 -54.10
C GLN A 41 22.52 -2.57 -54.53
N SER A 42 21.73 -1.48 -54.66
CA SER A 42 22.03 -0.06 -54.96
C SER A 42 20.84 0.86 -54.54
N PRO A 43 20.98 2.20 -54.57
CA PRO A 43 20.13 3.14 -53.84
C PRO A 43 18.77 3.37 -54.51
N ALA A 44 17.69 3.27 -53.72
CA ALA A 44 16.37 3.72 -54.13
C ALA A 44 16.21 5.22 -53.82
N GLU A 45 15.61 5.90 -54.78
CA GLU A 45 15.44 7.33 -54.93
C GLU A 45 14.81 8.03 -53.73
N THR A 46 15.35 9.21 -53.41
CA THR A 46 14.79 10.18 -52.48
C THR A 46 13.40 10.62 -52.95
N ASP A 47 12.36 10.23 -52.22
CA ASP A 47 11.02 10.81 -52.34
C ASP A 47 10.99 12.10 -51.49
N PRO A 48 10.89 13.31 -52.07
CA PRO A 48 11.07 14.57 -51.34
C PRO A 48 9.77 15.02 -50.66
N ASN A 49 8.92 14.09 -50.20
CA ASN A 49 7.63 14.45 -49.62
C ASN A 49 7.16 13.54 -48.48
N SER A 50 8.08 13.00 -47.68
CA SER A 50 7.79 12.64 -46.30
C SER A 50 8.09 13.85 -45.42
N ALA A 51 7.11 14.74 -45.28
CA ALA A 51 7.08 15.61 -44.13
C ALA A 51 6.93 14.71 -42.91
N GLU A 52 8.04 14.43 -42.22
CA GLU A 52 7.99 14.00 -40.83
C GLU A 52 7.20 15.08 -40.09
N THR A 53 5.95 14.80 -39.73
CA THR A 53 5.21 15.64 -38.80
C THR A 53 5.97 15.59 -37.49
N PRO A 54 6.56 16.70 -37.01
CA PRO A 54 7.20 16.71 -35.70
C PRO A 54 6.08 16.57 -34.67
N THR A 55 5.90 15.38 -34.09
CA THR A 55 5.19 15.24 -32.82
C THR A 55 6.15 15.68 -31.73
N ASP A 56 6.35 16.99 -31.61
CA ASP A 56 7.05 17.57 -30.47
C ASP A 56 6.20 17.31 -29.23
N ASP A 57 6.73 16.49 -28.31
CA ASP A 57 6.14 16.32 -26.99
C ASP A 57 5.96 17.72 -26.35
N PRO A 58 4.81 18.00 -25.73
CA PRO A 58 4.54 19.31 -25.14
C PRO A 58 5.59 19.64 -24.06
N PRO A 59 6.00 20.92 -23.96
CA PRO A 59 7.07 21.32 -23.07
C PRO A 59 6.71 21.00 -21.61
N ARG A 60 7.60 20.30 -20.93
CA ARG A 60 7.46 19.92 -19.53
C ARG A 60 8.80 20.07 -18.80
N PRO A 61 8.85 20.67 -17.60
CA PRO A 61 10.06 20.67 -16.80
C PRO A 61 10.47 19.23 -16.44
N GLU A 62 11.77 18.95 -16.40
CA GLU A 62 12.30 17.64 -15.99
C GLU A 62 11.78 17.21 -14.62
N ASN A 63 11.66 18.17 -13.69
CA ASN A 63 11.14 17.97 -12.34
C ASN A 63 9.95 18.90 -12.10
N PRO A 64 8.71 18.49 -12.45
CA PRO A 64 7.53 19.31 -12.24
C PRO A 64 7.27 19.56 -10.75
N THR A 65 7.09 20.82 -10.38
CA THR A 65 6.80 21.21 -8.99
C THR A 65 5.39 20.77 -8.60
N THR A 66 5.29 19.84 -7.67
CA THR A 66 3.98 19.37 -7.15
C THR A 66 3.65 19.92 -5.77
N VAL A 67 4.55 20.71 -5.14
CA VAL A 67 4.35 21.28 -3.81
C VAL A 67 4.79 22.73 -3.76
N VAL A 68 3.98 23.60 -3.20
CA VAL A 68 4.33 25.01 -2.91
C VAL A 68 3.97 25.38 -1.48
N LYS A 69 4.78 26.26 -0.87
CA LYS A 69 4.47 26.94 0.40
C LYS A 69 3.97 28.33 0.04
N LEU A 70 2.81 28.71 0.54
CA LEU A 70 2.26 30.04 0.28
C LEU A 70 3.04 31.10 1.07
N GLU A 71 3.19 32.27 0.46
CA GLU A 71 3.72 33.46 1.16
C GLU A 71 2.59 34.26 1.82
N THR A 72 1.36 34.07 1.35
CA THR A 72 0.16 34.72 1.90
C THR A 72 -0.31 34.17 3.24
N GLY A 73 0.22 33.02 3.69
CA GLY A 73 -0.18 32.40 4.95
C GLY A 73 0.52 31.06 5.20
N PRO A 74 0.34 30.45 6.39
CA PRO A 74 1.03 29.21 6.78
C PRO A 74 0.38 27.98 6.15
N ARG A 75 0.31 27.94 4.83
CA ARG A 75 -0.28 26.83 4.07
C ARG A 75 0.66 26.31 3.01
N SER A 76 0.71 24.99 2.92
CA SER A 76 1.37 24.28 1.83
C SER A 76 0.30 23.61 0.99
N TYR A 77 0.45 23.67 -0.32
CA TYR A 77 -0.39 22.95 -1.28
C TYR A 77 0.43 21.86 -1.96
N ALA A 78 -0.12 20.66 -2.06
CA ALA A 78 0.43 19.60 -2.89
C ALA A 78 -0.58 19.06 -3.88
N LEU A 79 -0.14 18.90 -5.12
CA LEU A 79 -0.86 18.24 -6.19
C LEU A 79 -0.64 16.73 -6.11
N SER A 80 -1.71 15.93 -6.20
CA SER A 80 -1.64 14.46 -6.11
C SER A 80 -0.75 13.83 -7.18
N SER A 81 -0.75 14.40 -8.38
CA SER A 81 0.07 13.97 -9.52
C SER A 81 0.39 15.15 -10.43
N ALA A 82 1.57 15.12 -11.06
CA ALA A 82 1.93 16.07 -12.11
C ALA A 82 1.37 15.72 -13.49
N GLY A 83 0.57 14.65 -13.58
CA GLY A 83 -0.09 14.26 -14.81
C GLY A 83 -1.29 13.35 -14.59
N LEU A 84 -2.21 13.40 -15.55
CA LEU A 84 -3.46 12.66 -15.60
C LEU A 84 -3.60 12.07 -17.00
N HIS A 85 -4.37 10.99 -17.12
CA HIS A 85 -4.82 10.49 -18.41
C HIS A 85 -6.31 10.21 -18.33
N THR A 86 -6.99 10.21 -19.47
CA THR A 86 -8.39 9.80 -19.57
C THR A 86 -8.49 8.50 -20.37
N ASP A 87 -9.61 7.78 -20.22
CA ASP A 87 -9.85 6.53 -20.96
C ASP A 87 -9.85 6.71 -22.48
N ASP A 88 -10.25 7.89 -22.97
CA ASP A 88 -10.18 8.29 -24.38
C ASP A 88 -8.81 8.86 -24.79
N ARG A 89 -7.77 8.60 -24.00
CA ARG A 89 -6.35 8.90 -24.26
C ARG A 89 -6.01 10.39 -24.38
N ALA A 90 -6.71 11.26 -23.65
CA ALA A 90 -6.16 12.57 -23.34
C ALA A 90 -5.00 12.40 -22.36
N ARG A 91 -3.88 13.07 -22.60
CA ARG A 91 -2.80 13.20 -21.62
C ARG A 91 -2.80 14.63 -21.10
N ILE A 92 -2.68 14.77 -19.78
CA ILE A 92 -2.60 16.05 -19.11
C ILE A 92 -1.29 16.10 -18.33
N GLY A 93 -0.54 17.18 -18.49
CA GLY A 93 0.53 17.57 -17.59
C GLY A 93 0.09 18.80 -16.79
N LEU A 94 0.34 18.83 -15.47
CA LEU A 94 0.02 19.97 -14.62
C LEU A 94 1.02 20.10 -13.48
N TRP A 95 1.51 21.30 -13.19
CA TRP A 95 2.45 21.58 -12.10
C TRP A 95 2.35 23.01 -11.62
N PHE A 96 2.81 23.29 -10.40
CA PHE A 96 2.93 24.66 -9.91
C PHE A 96 4.06 25.41 -10.64
N ASP A 97 3.75 26.57 -11.18
CA ASP A 97 4.71 27.49 -11.79
C ASP A 97 5.23 28.50 -10.76
N ARG A 98 4.33 29.02 -9.92
CA ARG A 98 4.62 30.01 -8.86
C ARG A 98 3.70 29.81 -7.65
N THR A 99 4.21 30.20 -6.49
CA THR A 99 3.43 30.20 -5.24
C THR A 99 2.51 31.43 -5.15
N ALA A 100 1.61 31.46 -4.16
CA ALA A 100 0.76 32.62 -3.89
C ALA A 100 1.53 33.67 -3.09
N THR A 101 1.39 34.93 -3.51
CA THR A 101 1.91 36.13 -2.85
C THR A 101 0.79 37.15 -2.70
N ASP A 102 1.13 38.33 -2.16
CA ASP A 102 0.21 39.44 -2.03
C ASP A 102 -0.28 40.00 -3.38
N ASP A 103 0.50 39.80 -4.45
CA ASP A 103 0.24 40.35 -5.78
C ASP A 103 -0.47 39.37 -6.70
N HIS A 104 -0.38 38.06 -6.43
CA HIS A 104 -0.99 37.03 -7.26
C HIS A 104 -1.25 35.71 -6.50
N PRO A 105 -2.24 34.91 -6.93
CA PRO A 105 -2.45 33.56 -6.43
C PRO A 105 -1.32 32.60 -6.85
N ALA A 106 -1.37 31.38 -6.31
CA ALA A 106 -0.55 30.28 -6.81
C ALA A 106 -1.04 29.89 -8.20
N THR A 107 -0.11 29.74 -9.15
CA THR A 107 -0.44 29.41 -10.54
C THR A 107 0.04 28.01 -10.89
N LEU A 108 -0.82 27.25 -11.56
CA LEU A 108 -0.49 25.99 -12.18
C LEU A 108 -0.39 26.18 -13.69
N ARG A 109 0.60 25.55 -14.29
CA ARG A 109 0.78 25.45 -15.74
C ARG A 109 0.74 24.02 -16.20
N GLY A 110 0.36 23.83 -17.45
CA GLY A 110 0.20 22.50 -17.98
C GLY A 110 -0.17 22.49 -19.45
N TRP A 111 -0.59 21.32 -19.89
CA TRP A 111 -1.07 21.07 -21.24
C TRP A 111 -2.09 19.93 -21.25
N LEU A 112 -2.96 19.94 -22.25
CA LEU A 112 -3.87 18.85 -22.61
C LEU A 112 -3.50 18.39 -24.02
N GLN A 113 -3.20 17.10 -24.22
CA GLN A 113 -2.81 16.55 -25.52
C GLN A 113 -3.70 15.37 -25.93
N ASN A 114 -4.07 15.34 -27.21
CA ASN A 114 -4.65 14.15 -27.83
C ASN A 114 -3.57 13.10 -28.13
N SER A 115 -3.54 11.99 -27.38
CA SER A 115 -2.57 10.91 -27.62
C SER A 115 -3.11 9.80 -28.53
N ASN A 116 -4.27 10.01 -29.15
CA ASN A 116 -4.76 9.13 -30.20
C ASN A 116 -4.03 9.40 -31.52
N GLU A 117 -3.98 8.37 -32.37
CA GLU A 117 -3.54 8.48 -33.77
C GLU A 117 -4.61 9.11 -34.69
N PHE A 118 -5.79 9.42 -34.13
CA PHE A 118 -6.92 10.01 -34.83
C PHE A 118 -7.44 11.24 -34.08
N GLU A 119 -8.13 12.10 -34.81
CA GLU A 119 -8.78 13.28 -34.24
C GLU A 119 -9.92 12.84 -33.29
N ASN A 120 -9.93 13.38 -32.08
CA ASN A 120 -10.90 13.02 -31.05
C ASN A 120 -11.59 14.26 -30.46
N THR A 121 -12.82 14.08 -29.99
CA THR A 121 -13.57 15.11 -29.25
C THR A 121 -13.60 14.72 -27.78
N PHE A 122 -12.89 15.46 -26.96
CA PHE A 122 -12.78 15.26 -25.53
C PHE A 122 -13.91 15.95 -24.77
N ARG A 123 -14.43 15.31 -23.74
CA ARG A 123 -15.42 15.89 -22.80
C ARG A 123 -14.69 16.64 -21.69
N ILE A 124 -14.40 17.90 -21.93
CA ILE A 124 -13.58 18.74 -21.05
C ILE A 124 -14.21 18.89 -19.68
N GLU A 125 -15.51 19.14 -19.62
CA GLU A 125 -16.35 19.21 -18.41
C GLU A 125 -16.16 18.01 -17.46
N ALA A 126 -15.78 16.83 -17.99
CA ALA A 126 -15.62 15.60 -17.24
C ALA A 126 -14.19 15.36 -16.74
N ILE A 127 -13.22 16.18 -17.17
CA ILE A 127 -11.82 16.03 -16.80
C ILE A 127 -11.57 16.76 -15.46
N PRO A 128 -11.11 16.04 -14.42
CA PRO A 128 -10.95 16.60 -13.07
C PRO A 128 -9.92 17.73 -13.04
N GLY A 129 -10.33 18.89 -12.54
CA GLY A 129 -9.48 20.07 -12.42
C GLY A 129 -9.16 20.78 -13.73
N ILE A 130 -9.64 20.27 -14.87
CA ILE A 130 -9.50 20.92 -16.18
C ILE A 130 -10.82 21.57 -16.57
N GLY A 131 -11.88 20.80 -16.86
CA GLY A 131 -13.23 21.36 -17.04
C GLY A 131 -14.06 21.35 -15.75
N GLN A 132 -13.88 20.31 -14.92
CA GLN A 132 -14.44 20.28 -13.57
C GLN A 132 -13.53 21.08 -12.61
N THR A 133 -13.62 22.41 -12.69
CA THR A 133 -12.67 23.36 -12.07
C THR A 133 -12.86 23.57 -10.57
N TYR A 134 -13.84 22.93 -9.93
CA TYR A 134 -14.08 23.05 -8.49
C TYR A 134 -13.90 21.71 -7.77
N SER A 135 -13.35 21.78 -6.56
CA SER A 135 -13.16 20.61 -5.72
C SER A 135 -14.41 20.30 -4.90
N ARG A 136 -14.45 19.10 -4.33
CA ARG A 136 -15.24 18.83 -3.13
C ARG A 136 -14.63 19.53 -1.93
N GLN A 137 -15.47 19.82 -0.95
CA GLN A 137 -15.05 20.28 0.36
C GLN A 137 -14.28 19.17 1.10
N PRO A 138 -13.20 19.49 1.83
CA PRO A 138 -12.53 18.53 2.68
C PRO A 138 -13.46 18.04 3.80
N SER A 139 -13.24 16.81 4.27
CA SER A 139 -14.02 16.23 5.37
C SER A 139 -13.79 16.97 6.70
N GLY A 140 -14.78 16.94 7.59
CA GLY A 140 -14.66 17.51 8.94
C GLY A 140 -14.99 19.00 9.07
N TYR A 141 -15.42 19.66 7.99
CA TYR A 141 -15.88 21.05 8.00
C TYR A 141 -17.39 21.13 7.76
N ASP A 142 -18.02 22.13 8.38
CA ASP A 142 -19.48 22.36 8.35
C ASP A 142 -19.89 23.54 7.45
N HIS A 143 -18.91 24.24 6.87
CA HIS A 143 -19.09 25.37 5.97
C HIS A 143 -18.42 25.10 4.63
N GLU A 144 -18.93 25.74 3.58
CA GLU A 144 -18.42 25.56 2.22
C GLU A 144 -16.98 26.04 2.09
N ALA A 145 -16.09 25.11 1.81
CA ALA A 145 -14.66 25.34 1.63
C ALA A 145 -14.16 24.54 0.44
N ARG A 146 -14.29 25.09 -0.77
CA ARG A 146 -13.81 24.46 -2.00
C ARG A 146 -12.58 25.19 -2.54
N LEU A 147 -11.79 24.47 -3.32
CA LEU A 147 -10.76 25.05 -4.16
C LEU A 147 -11.24 25.10 -5.59
N HIS A 148 -10.84 26.16 -6.29
CA HIS A 148 -11.09 26.39 -7.69
C HIS A 148 -9.77 26.49 -8.45
N LEU A 149 -9.71 25.81 -9.59
CA LEU A 149 -8.73 26.03 -10.63
C LEU A 149 -9.32 27.04 -11.62
N ALA A 150 -9.18 28.32 -11.28
CA ALA A 150 -9.69 29.44 -12.07
C ALA A 150 -8.76 29.68 -13.29
N PRO A 151 -9.23 29.54 -14.54
CA PRO A 151 -8.37 29.72 -15.69
C PRO A 151 -7.89 31.17 -15.80
N THR A 152 -6.74 31.35 -16.43
CA THR A 152 -6.19 32.68 -16.75
C THR A 152 -6.40 33.00 -18.22
N ALA A 153 -6.08 34.23 -18.62
CA ALA A 153 -6.06 34.62 -20.03
C ALA A 153 -5.04 33.83 -20.89
N ASN A 154 -4.09 33.12 -20.27
CA ASN A 154 -3.11 32.28 -20.97
C ASN A 154 -3.57 30.82 -21.14
N ASN A 155 -4.80 30.50 -20.74
CA ASN A 155 -5.39 29.17 -20.89
C ASN A 155 -6.13 29.09 -22.23
N GLU A 156 -5.58 28.31 -23.18
CA GLU A 156 -6.14 28.20 -24.54
C GLU A 156 -7.48 27.47 -24.61
N LEU A 157 -7.87 26.82 -23.50
CA LEU A 157 -9.11 26.08 -23.39
C LEU A 157 -10.24 26.91 -22.77
N ALA A 158 -9.95 28.03 -22.10
CA ALA A 158 -10.96 28.77 -21.34
C ALA A 158 -11.90 29.58 -22.25
N ASP A 159 -13.20 29.50 -21.96
CA ASP A 159 -14.23 30.35 -22.58
C ASP A 159 -14.31 31.71 -21.86
N GLU A 160 -14.11 31.72 -20.54
CA GLU A 160 -14.18 32.91 -19.69
C GLU A 160 -13.08 32.91 -18.63
N VAL A 161 -12.63 34.09 -18.21
CA VAL A 161 -11.64 34.28 -17.15
C VAL A 161 -12.31 34.97 -15.96
N PRO A 162 -12.43 34.32 -14.79
CA PRO A 162 -13.07 34.91 -13.63
C PRO A 162 -12.25 36.05 -13.01
N SER A 163 -12.95 36.95 -12.32
CA SER A 163 -12.31 37.95 -11.45
C SER A 163 -11.92 37.32 -10.11
N LEU A 164 -10.79 37.79 -9.56
CA LEU A 164 -10.21 37.27 -8.32
C LEU A 164 -10.16 38.37 -7.26
N GLY A 165 -10.52 38.00 -6.05
CA GLY A 165 -10.43 38.85 -4.86
C GLY A 165 -9.50 38.25 -3.80
N ARG A 166 -9.17 39.07 -2.80
CA ARG A 166 -8.38 38.66 -1.63
C ARG A 166 -9.22 38.76 -0.36
N THR A 167 -9.09 37.78 0.54
CA THR A 167 -9.71 37.81 1.87
C THR A 167 -8.92 38.72 2.82
N ASP A 168 -9.54 39.09 3.94
CA ASP A 168 -8.87 39.89 4.98
C ASP A 168 -7.68 39.14 5.60
N GLU A 169 -7.70 37.81 5.60
CA GLU A 169 -6.59 36.95 6.03
C GLU A 169 -5.51 36.75 4.94
N GLY A 170 -5.67 37.39 3.79
CA GLY A 170 -4.67 37.41 2.73
C GLY A 170 -4.76 36.27 1.70
N TYR A 171 -5.78 35.40 1.74
CA TYR A 171 -5.95 34.33 0.77
C TYR A 171 -6.70 34.78 -0.49
N TRP A 172 -6.36 34.20 -1.64
CA TRP A 172 -7.07 34.45 -2.90
C TRP A 172 -8.34 33.62 -3.01
N ARG A 173 -9.39 34.20 -3.60
CA ARG A 173 -10.67 33.56 -3.95
C ARG A 173 -11.19 34.06 -5.29
N VAL A 174 -12.04 33.28 -5.95
CA VAL A 174 -12.85 33.81 -7.06
C VAL A 174 -13.95 34.71 -6.50
N ASP A 175 -14.31 35.75 -7.25
CA ASP A 175 -15.43 36.63 -6.88
C ASP A 175 -16.79 36.04 -7.28
N ASP A 176 -16.83 35.28 -8.38
CA ASP A 176 -18.02 34.62 -8.90
C ASP A 176 -17.64 33.29 -9.57
N VAL A 177 -18.57 32.33 -9.56
CA VAL A 177 -18.42 31.00 -10.16
C VAL A 177 -19.29 30.87 -11.40
N GLY A 178 -18.70 30.46 -12.52
CA GLY A 178 -19.40 30.30 -13.80
C GLY A 178 -18.77 29.19 -14.64
N PRO A 179 -19.38 28.82 -15.78
CA PRO A 179 -18.77 27.88 -16.70
C PRO A 179 -17.59 28.56 -17.40
N TRP A 180 -16.40 28.44 -16.82
CA TRP A 180 -15.18 29.04 -17.38
C TRP A 180 -14.58 28.23 -18.53
N MET A 181 -15.04 26.99 -18.69
CA MET A 181 -14.47 25.98 -19.58
C MET A 181 -15.55 25.45 -20.51
N PRO A 182 -15.21 25.08 -21.75
CA PRO A 182 -16.14 24.49 -22.69
C PRO A 182 -16.54 23.09 -22.25
N ASP A 183 -17.70 22.64 -22.70
CA ASP A 183 -18.19 21.27 -22.49
C ASP A 183 -17.28 20.25 -23.19
N THR A 184 -16.88 20.55 -24.43
CA THR A 184 -16.09 19.65 -25.28
C THR A 184 -15.03 20.39 -26.09
N ARG A 185 -13.98 19.67 -26.50
CA ARG A 185 -12.95 20.18 -27.40
C ARG A 185 -12.49 19.09 -28.36
N ARG A 186 -12.47 19.41 -29.66
CA ARG A 186 -11.93 18.55 -30.71
C ARG A 186 -10.46 18.89 -30.94
N LEU A 187 -9.61 17.86 -30.99
CA LEU A 187 -8.16 17.99 -31.18
C LEU A 187 -7.68 16.98 -32.22
N ALA A 188 -6.82 17.42 -33.14
CA ALA A 188 -6.11 16.57 -34.09
C ALA A 188 -5.14 15.59 -33.39
N PRO A 189 -4.67 14.54 -34.06
CA PRO A 189 -3.70 13.61 -33.48
C PRO A 189 -2.44 14.36 -33.02
N GLY A 190 -2.03 14.16 -31.76
CA GLY A 190 -0.85 14.82 -31.19
C GLY A 190 -1.02 16.31 -30.87
N GLU A 191 -2.12 16.95 -31.29
CA GLU A 191 -2.42 18.35 -30.95
C GLU A 191 -2.52 18.51 -29.43
N TRP A 192 -1.94 19.58 -28.93
CA TRP A 192 -2.01 19.95 -27.53
C TRP A 192 -2.37 21.41 -27.36
N LEU A 193 -3.01 21.71 -26.22
CA LEU A 193 -3.39 23.06 -25.80
C LEU A 193 -2.64 23.45 -24.53
N GLN A 194 -2.23 24.71 -24.44
CA GLN A 194 -1.63 25.26 -23.24
C GLN A 194 -2.69 25.50 -22.15
N LEU A 195 -2.39 25.07 -20.94
CA LEU A 195 -3.24 25.28 -19.76
C LEU A 195 -2.54 26.18 -18.75
N GLU A 196 -3.29 27.13 -18.18
CA GLU A 196 -2.83 27.92 -17.03
C GLU A 196 -4.02 28.23 -16.10
N TYR A 197 -3.87 27.89 -14.84
CA TYR A 197 -4.90 28.07 -13.81
C TYR A 197 -4.31 28.77 -12.60
N THR A 198 -5.14 29.48 -11.86
CA THR A 198 -4.84 29.96 -10.52
C THR A 198 -5.63 29.15 -9.50
N LEU A 199 -4.96 28.74 -8.42
CA LEU A 199 -5.59 27.94 -7.37
C LEU A 199 -6.07 28.84 -6.24
N VAL A 200 -7.38 28.96 -6.11
CA VAL A 200 -8.05 29.94 -5.25
C VAL A 200 -9.24 29.33 -4.50
N GLY A 201 -9.78 30.05 -3.51
CA GLY A 201 -10.97 29.62 -2.76
C GLY A 201 -12.30 29.97 -3.40
N GLU A 202 -13.38 29.39 -2.85
CA GLU A 202 -14.78 29.69 -3.18
C GLU A 202 -15.15 31.15 -2.83
N PRO A 203 -16.13 31.77 -3.51
CA PRO A 203 -16.70 33.05 -3.08
C PRO A 203 -17.16 33.00 -1.63
N GLY A 204 -16.85 34.04 -0.86
CA GLY A 204 -17.23 34.13 0.55
C GLY A 204 -16.46 33.19 1.50
N GLN A 205 -15.57 32.33 1.00
CA GLN A 205 -14.70 31.52 1.85
C GLN A 205 -13.79 32.42 2.70
N SER A 206 -13.71 32.11 4.00
CA SER A 206 -12.75 32.71 4.92
C SER A 206 -11.61 31.71 5.19
N GLY A 207 -10.39 32.22 5.31
CA GLY A 207 -9.20 31.40 5.54
C GLY A 207 -8.94 30.32 4.48
N ARG A 208 -8.21 29.28 4.89
CA ARG A 208 -7.84 28.13 4.06
C ARG A 208 -7.77 26.85 4.91
N PRO A 209 -8.85 26.07 5.00
CA PRO A 209 -8.88 24.84 5.76
C PRO A 209 -7.85 23.81 5.28
N ALA A 210 -7.24 23.08 6.21
CA ALA A 210 -6.39 21.95 5.89
C ALA A 210 -7.24 20.73 5.52
N GLY A 211 -6.75 19.88 4.61
CA GLY A 211 -7.45 18.70 4.13
C GLY A 211 -7.18 18.41 2.66
N THR A 212 -7.81 17.35 2.15
CA THR A 212 -7.71 16.95 0.74
C THR A 212 -8.92 17.47 -0.02
N TYR A 213 -8.67 18.29 -1.03
CA TYR A 213 -9.65 18.88 -1.93
C TYR A 213 -9.66 18.06 -3.22
N GLU A 214 -10.74 17.32 -3.46
CA GLU A 214 -10.84 16.38 -4.60
C GLU A 214 -11.64 17.01 -5.75
N PHE A 215 -11.00 17.17 -6.90
CA PHE A 215 -11.63 17.46 -8.17
C PHE A 215 -11.96 16.11 -8.83
N ARG A 216 -13.25 15.77 -8.91
CA ARG A 216 -13.68 14.46 -9.38
C ARG A 216 -14.12 14.53 -10.84
N GLY A 217 -13.54 13.68 -11.67
CA GLY A 217 -14.00 13.43 -13.03
C GLY A 217 -14.94 12.24 -13.08
N GLN A 218 -15.18 11.73 -14.29
CA GLN A 218 -15.92 10.48 -14.49
C GLN A 218 -15.13 9.28 -13.97
N ASP A 219 -13.87 9.15 -14.38
CA ASP A 219 -13.06 7.94 -14.12
C ASP A 219 -11.80 8.22 -13.28
N GLU A 220 -11.41 9.49 -13.15
CA GLU A 220 -10.17 9.91 -12.51
C GLU A 220 -10.39 11.02 -11.49
N THR A 221 -9.43 11.21 -10.58
CA THR A 221 -9.48 12.27 -9.56
C THR A 221 -8.15 13.01 -9.49
N LEU A 222 -8.23 14.34 -9.56
CA LEU A 222 -7.13 15.24 -9.21
C LEU A 222 -7.38 15.74 -7.78
N SER A 223 -6.35 15.74 -6.93
CA SER A 223 -6.49 16.24 -5.57
C SER A 223 -5.43 17.27 -5.24
N VAL A 224 -5.84 18.27 -4.46
CA VAL A 224 -4.92 19.20 -3.80
C VAL A 224 -5.00 18.97 -2.30
N THR A 225 -3.90 18.57 -1.69
CA THR A 225 -3.81 18.47 -0.23
C THR A 225 -3.25 19.76 0.33
N VAL A 226 -3.93 20.29 1.35
CA VAL A 226 -3.55 21.50 2.07
C VAL A 226 -3.21 21.16 3.51
N TRP A 227 -2.07 21.65 4.01
CA TRP A 227 -1.71 21.50 5.42
C TRP A 227 -1.03 22.76 5.96
N ASP A 228 -0.89 22.83 7.29
CA ASP A 228 -0.16 23.89 7.95
C ASP A 228 1.34 23.77 7.71
N THR A 229 1.95 24.78 7.09
CA THR A 229 3.38 24.74 6.77
C THR A 229 4.26 24.73 8.02
N GLN A 230 3.82 25.36 9.10
CA GLN A 230 4.57 25.46 10.35
C GLN A 230 4.33 24.26 11.26
N HIS A 231 3.14 23.66 11.18
CA HIS A 231 2.75 22.52 12.01
C HIS A 231 2.21 21.35 11.16
N PRO A 232 3.04 20.72 10.30
CA PRO A 232 2.60 19.64 9.41
C PRO A 232 2.32 18.30 10.11
N GLY A 233 2.66 18.18 11.39
CA GLY A 233 2.58 16.96 12.20
C GLY A 233 1.21 16.69 12.83
N PRO A 234 1.14 15.72 13.74
CA PRO A 234 -0.10 15.40 14.44
C PRO A 234 -0.53 16.52 15.39
N GLU A 235 -1.85 16.74 15.46
CA GLU A 235 -2.47 17.73 16.37
C GLU A 235 -2.70 17.17 17.78
N THR A 236 -2.71 15.84 17.92
CA THR A 236 -3.00 15.14 19.18
C THR A 236 -1.78 14.34 19.62
N GLU A 237 -1.42 14.48 20.90
CA GLU A 237 -0.39 13.65 21.51
C GLU A 237 -0.83 12.18 21.60
N SER A 238 0.14 11.28 21.41
CA SER A 238 -0.04 9.84 21.59
C SER A 238 -0.18 9.48 23.08
N ARG A 239 -0.99 8.45 23.39
CA ARG A 239 -1.03 7.82 24.72
C ARG A 239 0.31 7.24 25.15
N PHE A 240 1.20 6.98 24.20
CA PHE A 240 2.52 6.41 24.43
C PHE A 240 3.63 7.47 24.46
N ALA A 241 3.29 8.76 24.48
CA ALA A 241 4.26 9.84 24.54
C ALA A 241 5.25 9.68 25.71
N GLY A 242 6.52 9.99 25.47
CA GLY A 242 7.61 9.87 26.45
C GLY A 242 8.10 8.45 26.72
N ARG A 243 7.58 7.45 26.00
CA ARG A 243 7.98 6.06 26.15
C ARG A 243 9.29 5.77 25.42
N SER A 244 10.18 5.02 26.07
CA SER A 244 11.35 4.42 25.42
C SER A 244 11.02 3.00 24.94
N LEU A 245 11.34 2.70 23.69
CA LEU A 245 11.20 1.36 23.11
C LEU A 245 12.55 0.65 22.97
N PRO A 246 12.57 -0.69 23.01
CA PRO A 246 13.78 -1.43 22.64
C PRO A 246 14.06 -1.25 21.14
N SER A 247 15.32 -1.46 20.76
CA SER A 247 15.76 -1.39 19.37
C SER A 247 14.90 -2.26 18.47
N PHE A 248 14.46 -1.69 17.36
CA PHE A 248 13.70 -2.42 16.36
C PHE A 248 14.62 -3.33 15.54
N PRO A 249 14.20 -4.54 15.18
CA PRO A 249 15.01 -5.43 14.36
C PRO A 249 15.26 -4.84 12.96
N GLY A 250 16.49 -4.96 12.46
CA GLY A 250 16.91 -4.55 11.12
C GLY A 250 17.62 -3.20 11.05
N ASP A 251 18.19 -2.92 9.87
CA ASP A 251 18.95 -1.70 9.59
C ASP A 251 18.03 -0.69 8.87
N GLY A 252 17.43 0.25 9.60
CA GLY A 252 16.53 1.23 8.97
C GLY A 252 15.84 2.21 9.90
N GLY A 253 15.80 1.89 11.20
CA GLY A 253 15.11 2.69 12.20
C GLY A 253 13.59 2.75 11.95
N VAL A 254 12.87 3.22 12.95
CA VAL A 254 11.44 3.50 12.86
C VAL A 254 11.21 4.87 13.44
N GLN A 255 10.59 5.76 12.67
CA GLN A 255 10.10 7.02 13.20
C GLN A 255 8.75 6.78 13.85
N TRP A 256 8.67 6.91 15.17
CA TRP A 256 7.47 6.54 15.90
C TRP A 256 6.46 7.67 16.00
N PHE A 257 5.17 7.33 15.88
CA PHE A 257 4.06 8.27 16.06
C PHE A 257 4.06 8.94 17.44
N HIS A 258 4.43 8.21 18.50
CA HIS A 258 4.46 8.74 19.86
C HIS A 258 5.65 9.65 20.15
N GLU A 259 6.58 9.77 19.19
CA GLU A 259 7.70 10.73 19.19
C GLU A 259 7.45 11.86 18.17
N ALA A 260 6.34 11.81 17.42
CA ALA A 260 6.02 12.82 16.42
C ALA A 260 5.56 14.11 17.09
N GLU A 261 6.19 15.21 16.70
CA GLU A 261 5.89 16.56 17.16
C GLU A 261 5.04 17.32 16.12
N PRO A 262 4.47 18.49 16.46
CA PRO A 262 3.75 19.31 15.48
C PRO A 262 4.56 19.64 14.22
N ALA A 263 5.90 19.61 14.28
CA ALA A 263 6.78 19.84 13.14
C ALA A 263 7.04 18.59 12.27
N THR A 264 6.62 17.39 12.70
CA THR A 264 6.94 16.11 12.06
C THR A 264 6.10 15.91 10.79
N PRO A 265 6.67 16.02 9.58
CA PRO A 265 5.87 16.15 8.36
C PRO A 265 5.34 14.83 7.81
N ALA A 266 5.85 13.68 8.27
CA ALA A 266 5.34 12.39 7.85
C ALA A 266 5.27 11.43 9.04
N PHE A 267 4.17 10.70 9.17
CA PHE A 267 3.91 9.83 10.30
C PHE A 267 2.81 8.81 9.98
N VAL A 268 2.74 7.74 10.78
CA VAL A 268 1.65 6.76 10.77
C VAL A 268 0.74 7.05 11.96
N ARG A 269 -0.56 7.25 11.72
CA ARG A 269 -1.54 7.49 12.79
C ARG A 269 -2.55 6.34 12.86
N PRO A 270 -2.73 5.72 14.03
CA PRO A 270 -3.83 4.78 14.25
C PRO A 270 -5.14 5.53 14.56
N THR A 271 -6.28 4.97 14.19
CA THR A 271 -7.60 5.49 14.60
C THR A 271 -7.86 5.31 16.10
N ALA A 272 -7.19 4.34 16.72
CA ALA A 272 -7.18 4.11 18.17
C ALA A 272 -5.88 3.42 18.59
N GLU A 273 -5.29 3.90 19.69
CA GLU A 273 -4.05 3.35 20.24
C GLU A 273 -4.29 2.28 21.32
N ARG A 274 -5.56 2.04 21.69
CA ARG A 274 -5.98 0.96 22.60
C ARG A 274 -7.36 0.46 22.21
N VAL A 275 -7.49 -0.86 22.03
CA VAL A 275 -8.77 -1.50 21.67
C VAL A 275 -8.92 -2.87 22.34
N GLN A 276 -10.16 -3.29 22.58
CA GLN A 276 -10.47 -4.63 23.10
C GLN A 276 -10.60 -5.63 21.94
N LEU A 277 -9.93 -6.77 22.03
CA LEU A 277 -10.10 -7.87 21.08
C LEU A 277 -11.50 -8.49 21.19
N ASP A 278 -12.18 -8.82 20.09
CA ASP A 278 -11.78 -8.65 18.69
C ASP A 278 -12.09 -7.24 18.16
N ALA A 279 -11.24 -6.68 17.29
CA ALA A 279 -11.35 -5.28 16.85
C ALA A 279 -10.87 -5.03 15.42
N GLN A 280 -11.28 -3.87 14.89
CA GLN A 280 -10.69 -3.26 13.70
C GLN A 280 -10.02 -1.94 14.08
N ILE A 281 -8.77 -1.76 13.64
CA ILE A 281 -8.02 -0.52 13.82
C ILE A 281 -7.67 -0.01 12.42
N GLY A 282 -7.99 1.23 12.12
CA GLY A 282 -7.51 1.90 10.91
C GLY A 282 -6.16 2.53 11.15
N PHE A 283 -5.33 2.56 10.13
CA PHE A 283 -4.07 3.30 10.13
C PHE A 283 -4.03 4.19 8.90
N GLU A 284 -3.47 5.38 9.06
CA GLU A 284 -3.24 6.34 7.99
C GLU A 284 -1.79 6.77 8.01
N VAL A 285 -1.08 6.60 6.89
CA VAL A 285 0.19 7.30 6.66
C VAL A 285 -0.14 8.67 6.12
N VAL A 286 0.45 9.68 6.74
CA VAL A 286 0.38 11.08 6.32
C VAL A 286 1.75 11.47 5.76
N ASN A 287 1.79 12.02 4.54
CA ASN A 287 2.98 12.65 3.99
C ASN A 287 2.75 14.14 3.71
N ASN A 288 2.90 14.98 4.73
CA ASN A 288 2.92 16.44 4.63
C ASN A 288 4.35 16.98 4.38
N SER A 289 5.24 16.16 3.81
CA SER A 289 6.60 16.56 3.42
C SER A 289 6.67 17.00 1.95
N HIS A 290 7.82 17.52 1.54
CA HIS A 290 8.10 17.90 0.14
C HIS A 290 8.69 16.75 -0.67
N LYS A 291 8.83 15.56 -0.07
CA LYS A 291 9.48 14.40 -0.69
C LYS A 291 8.47 13.28 -0.88
N ARG A 292 8.72 12.45 -1.90
CA ARG A 292 8.02 11.17 -2.04
C ARG A 292 8.55 10.19 -1.01
N LEU A 293 7.65 9.48 -0.34
CA LEU A 293 8.00 8.31 0.47
C LEU A 293 7.91 7.07 -0.44
N GLN A 294 8.73 6.06 -0.20
CA GLN A 294 8.84 4.92 -1.12
C GLN A 294 8.77 3.60 -0.38
N CYS A 295 8.50 2.53 -1.12
CA CYS A 295 8.51 1.15 -0.69
C CYS A 295 7.55 0.86 0.47
N GLY A 296 6.34 1.39 0.34
CA GLY A 296 5.23 1.12 1.27
C GLY A 296 4.98 -0.38 1.44
N HIS A 297 5.12 -0.84 2.67
CA HIS A 297 4.76 -2.16 3.16
C HIS A 297 4.22 -2.02 4.59
N TRP A 298 3.57 -3.06 5.13
CA TRP A 298 2.99 -3.01 6.47
C TRP A 298 3.39 -4.24 7.24
N ASP A 299 4.00 -4.06 8.41
CA ASP A 299 4.37 -5.15 9.29
C ASP A 299 3.75 -4.98 10.68
N LEU A 300 3.35 -6.09 11.27
CA LEU A 300 2.83 -6.21 12.62
C LEU A 300 3.86 -6.92 13.49
N TYR A 301 4.22 -6.29 14.60
CA TYR A 301 5.12 -6.84 15.61
C TYR A 301 4.45 -6.84 16.97
N LYS A 302 4.83 -7.80 17.82
CA LYS A 302 4.44 -7.83 19.24
C LYS A 302 5.65 -7.58 20.13
N LEU A 303 5.49 -6.74 21.15
CA LEU A 303 6.49 -6.54 22.20
C LEU A 303 6.31 -7.58 23.31
N VAL A 304 7.35 -8.39 23.57
CA VAL A 304 7.34 -9.38 24.66
C VAL A 304 8.70 -9.38 25.38
N ASP A 305 8.67 -9.07 26.68
CA ASP A 305 9.85 -9.00 27.55
C ASP A 305 10.99 -8.13 26.97
N GLY A 306 10.65 -6.96 26.40
CA GLY A 306 11.62 -6.03 25.83
C GLY A 306 12.17 -6.42 24.45
N GLU A 307 11.57 -7.39 23.76
CA GLU A 307 11.96 -7.81 22.41
C GLU A 307 10.76 -7.77 21.45
N TRP A 308 11.02 -7.38 20.20
CA TRP A 308 10.03 -7.32 19.13
C TRP A 308 9.97 -8.65 18.37
N PHE A 309 8.77 -9.18 18.23
CA PHE A 309 8.49 -10.39 17.47
C PHE A 309 7.62 -10.05 16.27
N HIS A 310 8.15 -10.26 15.06
CA HIS A 310 7.39 -10.11 13.83
C HIS A 310 6.28 -11.16 13.75
N ILE A 311 5.05 -10.72 13.45
CA ILE A 311 3.85 -11.55 13.38
C ILE A 311 3.40 -11.74 11.94
N ALA A 312 3.28 -10.65 11.18
CA ALA A 312 2.72 -10.66 9.85
C ALA A 312 3.06 -9.37 9.06
N PRO A 313 2.97 -9.40 7.72
CA PRO A 313 2.86 -10.59 6.88
C PRO A 313 4.21 -11.29 6.78
N ILE A 314 4.24 -12.60 6.55
CA ILE A 314 5.48 -13.39 6.44
C ILE A 314 6.36 -13.04 5.23
N GLY A 315 5.83 -12.29 4.28
CA GLY A 315 6.53 -11.85 3.08
C GLY A 315 5.76 -10.71 2.43
N HIS A 316 6.51 -9.82 1.80
CA HIS A 316 5.98 -8.73 0.99
C HIS A 316 6.12 -9.09 -0.48
N THR A 317 5.17 -8.68 -1.31
CA THR A 317 5.41 -8.60 -2.75
C THR A 317 6.47 -7.54 -3.01
N ALA A 318 7.31 -7.69 -4.03
CA ALA A 318 8.36 -6.71 -4.40
C ALA A 318 7.80 -5.37 -4.95
N ASP A 319 6.56 -5.04 -4.61
CA ASP A 319 5.85 -3.84 -5.03
C ASP A 319 6.31 -2.65 -4.16
N CYS A 320 7.19 -1.81 -4.70
CA CYS A 320 7.64 -0.60 -4.01
C CYS A 320 6.66 0.55 -4.31
N ARG A 321 5.61 0.66 -3.49
CA ARG A 321 4.60 1.71 -3.63
C ARG A 321 5.15 3.08 -3.23
N LEU A 322 4.76 4.10 -3.98
CA LEU A 322 5.16 5.48 -3.75
C LEU A 322 4.03 6.26 -3.09
N LEU A 323 4.37 7.12 -2.13
CA LEU A 323 3.45 8.08 -1.55
C LEU A 323 3.94 9.50 -1.86
N SER A 324 3.22 10.17 -2.75
CA SER A 324 3.50 11.56 -3.15
C SER A 324 3.40 12.53 -1.97
N PRO A 325 4.02 13.72 -2.06
CA PRO A 325 3.73 14.83 -1.17
C PRO A 325 2.22 15.13 -1.08
N GLY A 326 1.73 15.42 0.12
CA GLY A 326 0.30 15.54 0.41
C GLY A 326 -0.48 14.22 0.35
N GLY A 327 0.18 13.11 0.01
CA GLY A 327 -0.42 11.80 -0.10
C GLY A 327 -0.83 11.23 1.25
N ARG A 328 -1.91 10.46 1.23
CA ARG A 328 -2.39 9.65 2.35
C ARG A 328 -2.54 8.22 1.87
N GLU A 329 -2.21 7.26 2.73
CA GLU A 329 -2.44 5.84 2.48
C GLU A 329 -3.11 5.25 3.71
N GLN A 330 -4.19 4.49 3.52
CA GLN A 330 -4.98 3.92 4.61
C GLN A 330 -5.07 2.41 4.51
N TRP A 331 -4.99 1.73 5.64
CA TRP A 331 -5.20 0.29 5.74
C TRP A 331 -5.79 -0.07 7.11
N GLY A 332 -6.48 -1.22 7.18
CA GLY A 332 -7.01 -1.75 8.42
C GLY A 332 -6.20 -2.91 8.98
N LEU A 333 -6.14 -3.04 10.31
CA LEU A 333 -5.86 -4.28 11.00
C LEU A 333 -7.18 -4.84 11.56
N ARG A 334 -7.62 -5.98 11.04
CA ARG A 334 -8.69 -6.79 11.64
C ARG A 334 -8.06 -7.81 12.57
N ALA A 335 -8.09 -7.52 13.87
CA ALA A 335 -7.41 -8.26 14.92
C ALA A 335 -8.39 -9.20 15.65
N PHE A 336 -8.07 -10.50 15.65
CA PHE A 336 -8.85 -11.51 16.34
C PHE A 336 -8.00 -12.28 17.35
N ASN A 337 -8.56 -12.56 18.53
CA ASN A 337 -7.91 -13.41 19.54
C ASN A 337 -7.92 -14.90 19.16
N ARG A 338 -8.89 -15.30 18.34
CA ARG A 338 -9.01 -16.67 17.79
C ARG A 338 -8.74 -16.66 16.29
N GLN A 339 -9.09 -17.74 15.61
CA GLN A 339 -9.05 -17.81 14.16
C GLN A 339 -9.77 -16.60 13.56
N SER A 340 -9.12 -15.94 12.61
CA SER A 340 -9.70 -14.81 11.91
C SER A 340 -10.89 -15.21 11.08
N VAL A 341 -11.90 -14.35 11.00
CA VAL A 341 -13.00 -14.50 10.05
C VAL A 341 -12.53 -14.03 8.67
N GLY A 342 -12.46 -14.99 7.74
CA GLY A 342 -12.06 -14.75 6.36
C GLY A 342 -12.98 -13.75 5.65
N CYS A 343 -12.46 -13.15 4.59
CA CYS A 343 -13.19 -12.23 3.74
C CYS A 343 -13.92 -13.05 2.69
N SER A 344 -15.24 -13.25 2.85
CA SER A 344 -16.02 -13.87 1.80
C SER A 344 -16.13 -12.93 0.60
N THR A 345 -16.14 -13.50 -0.60
CA THR A 345 -16.21 -12.81 -1.89
C THR A 345 -17.54 -12.09 -2.16
N GLY A 346 -18.41 -11.96 -1.17
CA GLY A 346 -19.75 -11.39 -1.31
C GLY A 346 -19.81 -9.89 -1.01
N ASP A 347 -19.43 -9.48 0.20
CA ASP A 347 -19.77 -8.13 0.69
C ASP A 347 -18.69 -7.48 1.60
N CYS A 348 -17.57 -8.15 1.87
CA CYS A 348 -16.51 -7.64 2.75
C CYS A 348 -15.26 -7.25 1.96
N ARG A 349 -15.11 -5.96 1.63
CA ARG A 349 -13.80 -5.41 1.22
C ARG A 349 -12.87 -5.43 2.42
N CYS A 350 -11.92 -6.33 2.42
CA CYS A 350 -10.90 -6.44 3.46
C CYS A 350 -9.66 -5.67 3.04
N ASP A 351 -9.72 -4.36 3.17
CA ASP A 351 -8.59 -3.50 2.87
C ASP A 351 -7.61 -3.55 4.06
N GLY A 352 -6.45 -4.17 3.86
CA GLY A 352 -5.36 -4.27 4.85
C GLY A 352 -5.06 -5.69 5.36
N LEU A 353 -4.64 -5.78 6.62
CA LEU A 353 -4.20 -7.03 7.26
C LEU A 353 -5.32 -7.63 8.13
N THR A 354 -5.67 -8.89 7.87
CA THR A 354 -6.52 -9.68 8.76
C THR A 354 -5.66 -10.69 9.51
N GLN A 355 -5.62 -10.61 10.84
CA GLN A 355 -4.76 -11.44 11.65
C GLN A 355 -5.53 -12.09 12.80
N GLY A 356 -5.49 -13.42 12.84
CA GLY A 356 -6.01 -14.22 13.94
C GLY A 356 -4.97 -14.55 14.99
N TYR A 357 -5.44 -15.12 16.10
CA TYR A 357 -4.64 -15.63 17.21
C TYR A 357 -3.76 -14.59 17.89
N LEU A 358 -4.22 -13.33 17.93
CA LEU A 358 -3.53 -12.25 18.63
C LEU A 358 -3.88 -12.26 20.12
N GLY A 359 -2.86 -12.31 20.98
CA GLY A 359 -3.07 -12.16 22.42
C GLY A 359 -3.17 -10.69 22.84
N GLY A 360 -3.68 -10.43 24.03
CA GLY A 360 -3.51 -9.12 24.68
C GLY A 360 -2.03 -8.73 24.79
N GLY A 361 -1.76 -7.43 24.76
CA GLY A 361 -0.41 -6.85 24.85
C GLY A 361 -0.20 -5.71 23.87
N GLU A 362 1.04 -5.31 23.72
CA GLU A 362 1.43 -4.16 22.91
C GLU A 362 2.02 -4.60 21.58
N TYR A 363 1.60 -3.90 20.55
CA TYR A 363 1.95 -4.17 19.17
C TYR A 363 2.49 -2.91 18.51
N ALA A 364 3.39 -3.10 17.56
CA ALA A 364 3.81 -2.07 16.63
C ALA A 364 3.27 -2.40 15.24
N VAL A 365 2.70 -1.40 14.58
CA VAL A 365 2.43 -1.42 13.15
C VAL A 365 3.46 -0.53 12.49
N VAL A 366 4.26 -1.11 11.61
CA VAL A 366 5.35 -0.43 10.92
C VAL A 366 5.07 -0.36 9.44
N ALA A 367 5.24 0.84 8.90
CA ALA A 367 5.07 1.19 7.51
C ALA A 367 6.42 1.46 6.87
N GLY A 368 6.64 0.91 5.67
CA GLY A 368 7.79 1.24 4.82
C GLY A 368 7.89 2.70 4.37
N TYR A 369 6.89 3.52 4.70
CA TYR A 369 6.88 4.95 4.41
C TYR A 369 7.59 5.76 5.50
N GLY A 370 8.92 5.75 5.51
CA GLY A 370 9.74 6.56 6.41
C GLY A 370 10.11 7.94 5.87
N HIS A 371 10.30 8.90 6.78
CA HIS A 371 10.92 10.20 6.50
C HIS A 371 12.09 10.38 7.47
N ALA A 372 13.28 10.73 6.97
CA ALA A 372 14.57 10.65 7.70
C ALA A 372 15.03 9.22 8.08
N THR A 373 14.10 8.30 8.35
CA THR A 373 14.32 6.85 8.47
C THR A 373 13.70 6.13 7.27
N ALA A 374 13.96 4.82 7.17
CA ALA A 374 13.33 3.98 6.16
C ALA A 374 11.85 3.69 6.48
N ASN A 375 11.47 3.68 7.76
CA ASN A 375 10.13 3.30 8.20
C ASN A 375 9.50 4.31 9.15
N SER A 376 8.17 4.36 9.16
CA SER A 376 7.36 5.03 10.18
C SER A 376 6.52 4.00 10.92
N GLY A 377 6.19 4.21 12.20
CA GLY A 377 5.43 3.22 12.95
C GLY A 377 4.55 3.81 14.05
N ALA A 378 3.53 3.06 14.44
CA ALA A 378 2.65 3.39 15.54
C ALA A 378 2.48 2.21 16.49
N LEU A 379 2.22 2.51 17.76
CA LEU A 379 1.93 1.52 18.78
C LEU A 379 0.43 1.36 18.97
N VAL A 380 0.00 0.14 19.29
CA VAL A 380 -1.37 -0.17 19.68
C VAL A 380 -1.36 -1.18 20.82
N GLU A 381 -2.15 -0.92 21.87
CA GLU A 381 -2.45 -1.90 22.93
C GLU A 381 -3.72 -2.68 22.57
N LEU A 382 -3.58 -4.00 22.42
CA LEU A 382 -4.71 -4.90 22.31
C LEU A 382 -5.05 -5.43 23.70
N VAL A 383 -6.26 -5.18 24.17
CA VAL A 383 -6.75 -5.68 25.47
C VAL A 383 -7.49 -7.00 25.23
N GLY A 384 -7.17 -8.03 26.00
CA GLY A 384 -7.76 -9.35 25.87
C GLY A 384 -6.88 -10.44 26.50
N ASP A 385 -7.33 -11.68 26.39
CA ASP A 385 -6.58 -12.83 26.89
C ASP A 385 -5.28 -13.02 26.09
N ARG A 386 -4.27 -13.59 26.75
CA ARG A 386 -3.03 -14.00 26.05
C ARG A 386 -3.35 -15.05 24.99
N ALA A 387 -2.61 -15.05 23.89
CA ALA A 387 -2.77 -16.06 22.86
C ALA A 387 -2.54 -17.46 23.44
N ALA A 388 -3.51 -18.35 23.22
CA ALA A 388 -3.43 -19.75 23.58
C ALA A 388 -2.85 -20.55 22.40
N VAL A 389 -1.96 -21.49 22.71
CA VAL A 389 -1.52 -22.48 21.73
C VAL A 389 -2.48 -23.66 21.80
N THR A 390 -3.32 -23.79 20.78
CA THR A 390 -4.27 -24.91 20.66
C THR A 390 -3.88 -25.79 19.48
N PRO A 391 -3.97 -27.13 19.60
CA PRO A 391 -3.80 -28.02 18.45
C PRO A 391 -4.78 -27.67 17.33
N THR A 392 -4.50 -28.12 16.11
CA THR A 392 -5.48 -28.11 15.02
C THR A 392 -6.66 -29.00 15.40
N ASP A 393 -7.88 -28.59 15.02
CA ASP A 393 -9.07 -29.42 15.23
C ASP A 393 -8.96 -30.72 14.43
N GLY A 394 -9.41 -31.83 15.02
CA GLY A 394 -9.46 -33.13 14.33
C GLY A 394 -8.14 -33.91 14.26
N VAL A 395 -7.07 -33.47 14.94
CA VAL A 395 -5.84 -34.28 15.06
C VAL A 395 -6.10 -35.56 15.87
N SER A 396 -5.51 -36.67 15.44
CA SER A 396 -5.55 -37.93 16.20
C SER A 396 -4.30 -38.08 17.07
N ILE A 397 -4.48 -38.61 18.27
CA ILE A 397 -3.43 -38.69 19.29
C ILE A 397 -3.29 -40.14 19.74
N ALA A 398 -2.08 -40.67 19.66
CA ALA A 398 -1.71 -41.97 20.23
C ALA A 398 -0.58 -41.78 21.24
N ARG A 399 -0.60 -42.57 22.32
CA ARG A 399 0.44 -42.56 23.34
C ARG A 399 1.15 -43.90 23.39
N ASP A 400 2.48 -43.85 23.36
CA ASP A 400 3.35 -44.98 23.62
C ASP A 400 4.36 -44.58 24.70
N ASN A 401 4.16 -45.07 25.93
CA ASN A 401 4.98 -44.75 27.09
C ASN A 401 5.13 -43.22 27.34
N ASP A 402 6.35 -42.70 27.19
CA ASP A 402 6.73 -41.29 27.34
C ASP A 402 6.73 -40.54 26.00
N THR A 403 6.18 -41.15 24.94
CA THR A 403 6.07 -40.59 23.60
C THR A 403 4.61 -40.37 23.20
N ILE A 404 4.29 -39.16 22.72
CA ILE A 404 2.99 -38.85 22.11
C ILE A 404 3.17 -38.76 20.60
N MET A 405 2.32 -39.45 19.85
CA MET A 405 2.23 -39.36 18.40
C MET A 405 0.96 -38.60 18.02
N VAL A 406 1.11 -37.50 17.29
CA VAL A 406 0.01 -36.66 16.79
C VAL A 406 -0.04 -36.79 15.29
N THR A 407 -1.18 -37.19 14.73
CA THR A 407 -1.36 -37.33 13.28
C THR A 407 -2.39 -36.33 12.80
N THR A 408 -1.99 -35.49 11.85
CA THR A 408 -2.85 -34.47 11.23
C THR A 408 -3.65 -35.09 10.08
N SER A 409 -4.76 -34.46 9.71
CA SER A 409 -5.55 -34.72 8.49
C SER A 409 -4.70 -34.86 7.21
N ARG A 410 -3.57 -34.17 7.15
CA ARG A 410 -2.66 -34.15 5.99
C ARG A 410 -1.79 -35.39 5.79
N HIS A 411 -1.73 -36.25 6.80
CA HIS A 411 -0.91 -37.45 6.72
C HIS A 411 -1.70 -38.58 6.05
N GLY A 412 -1.17 -39.14 4.97
CA GLY A 412 -1.78 -40.25 4.25
C GLY A 412 -3.04 -39.90 3.45
N ASP A 413 -3.22 -38.62 3.09
CA ASP A 413 -4.39 -38.17 2.32
C ASP A 413 -4.26 -38.34 0.80
N GLY A 414 -3.03 -38.49 0.29
CA GLY A 414 -2.75 -38.63 -1.16
C GLY A 414 -2.99 -37.37 -2.00
N GLU A 415 -3.30 -36.23 -1.37
CA GLU A 415 -3.60 -34.95 -2.04
C GLU A 415 -2.56 -33.87 -1.74
N HIS A 416 -1.92 -33.92 -0.57
CA HIS A 416 -0.90 -32.98 -0.14
C HIS A 416 0.52 -33.46 -0.52
N PRO A 417 1.57 -32.64 -0.32
CA PRO A 417 2.96 -33.08 -0.47
C PRO A 417 3.24 -34.36 0.33
N ALA A 418 4.34 -35.04 0.02
CA ALA A 418 4.65 -36.33 0.60
C ALA A 418 4.58 -36.32 2.13
N ASP A 419 4.17 -37.46 2.69
CA ASP A 419 4.13 -37.67 4.12
C ASP A 419 5.49 -37.41 4.76
N ALA A 420 5.48 -36.64 5.85
CA ALA A 420 6.67 -36.34 6.62
C ALA A 420 6.37 -36.31 8.12
N THR A 421 7.44 -36.32 8.91
CA THR A 421 7.35 -36.27 10.37
C THR A 421 8.38 -35.33 10.96
N PHE A 422 8.05 -34.74 12.10
CA PHE A 422 9.03 -34.11 12.96
C PHE A 422 8.81 -34.51 14.42
N SER A 423 9.87 -34.44 15.21
CA SER A 423 9.83 -34.67 16.65
C SER A 423 10.12 -33.39 17.41
N LEU A 424 9.52 -33.21 18.59
CA LEU A 424 9.75 -32.13 19.55
C LEU A 424 10.28 -32.73 20.86
N THR A 425 11.35 -32.15 21.38
CA THR A 425 11.99 -32.55 22.65
C THR A 425 12.42 -31.34 23.45
N ARG A 426 12.51 -31.47 24.78
CA ARG A 426 13.18 -30.45 25.61
C ARG A 426 14.68 -30.47 25.36
N THR A 427 15.32 -29.32 25.43
CA THR A 427 16.79 -29.20 25.37
C THR A 427 17.28 -28.20 26.42
N SER A 428 18.59 -28.17 26.68
CA SER A 428 19.18 -27.30 27.70
C SER A 428 19.34 -25.85 27.24
N SER A 429 19.43 -25.60 25.94
CA SER A 429 19.67 -24.27 25.39
C SER A 429 19.14 -24.09 23.97
N ALA A 430 18.65 -22.86 23.73
CA ALA A 430 18.26 -22.34 22.43
C ALA A 430 18.44 -20.81 22.47
N SER A 431 18.85 -20.19 21.37
CA SER A 431 19.00 -18.73 21.25
C SER A 431 17.74 -18.07 20.70
N GLU A 432 17.12 -18.68 19.69
CA GLU A 432 15.88 -18.20 19.08
C GLU A 432 14.72 -18.23 20.09
N ARG A 433 13.94 -17.16 20.18
CA ARG A 433 12.71 -17.09 20.94
C ARG A 433 11.51 -17.15 20.00
N VAL A 434 10.45 -17.82 20.44
CA VAL A 434 9.19 -17.95 19.70
C VAL A 434 8.04 -17.66 20.66
N ILE A 435 7.02 -16.94 20.17
CA ILE A 435 5.82 -16.56 20.94
C ILE A 435 4.56 -17.27 20.42
N ALA A 436 3.49 -17.25 21.22
CA ALA A 436 2.26 -17.99 20.90
C ALA A 436 1.61 -17.52 19.60
N GLU A 437 1.63 -16.22 19.34
CA GLU A 437 1.13 -15.62 18.11
C GLU A 437 1.85 -16.18 16.87
N GLN A 438 3.18 -16.37 16.92
CA GLN A 438 3.95 -16.97 15.81
C GLN A 438 3.70 -18.48 15.68
N VAL A 439 3.45 -19.18 16.78
CA VAL A 439 3.09 -20.61 16.76
C VAL A 439 1.70 -20.83 16.15
N MET A 440 0.80 -19.85 16.32
CA MET A 440 -0.60 -19.97 15.89
C MET A 440 -0.88 -19.31 14.53
N ALA A 441 -0.15 -18.26 14.16
CA ALA A 441 -0.33 -17.55 12.90
C ALA A 441 0.00 -18.44 11.69
N SER A 442 -0.78 -18.34 10.62
CA SER A 442 -0.46 -18.99 9.35
C SER A 442 0.84 -18.42 8.78
N GLY A 443 1.92 -19.18 8.78
CA GLY A 443 3.23 -18.66 8.38
C GLY A 443 4.43 -19.45 8.88
N ARG A 444 5.57 -18.77 9.11
CA ARG A 444 6.78 -19.38 9.72
C ARG A 444 6.33 -20.07 11.02
N PHE A 445 6.63 -21.36 11.19
CA PHE A 445 6.20 -22.24 12.30
C PHE A 445 4.78 -22.82 12.28
N ALA A 446 3.89 -22.35 11.39
CA ALA A 446 2.50 -22.80 11.29
C ALA A 446 1.98 -22.79 9.85
N THR A 447 2.84 -23.19 8.91
CA THR A 447 2.47 -23.43 7.51
C THR A 447 1.47 -24.59 7.48
N TYR A 448 0.18 -24.23 7.56
CA TYR A 448 -0.96 -25.14 7.57
C TYR A 448 -0.98 -26.12 8.76
N GLU A 449 -1.94 -27.05 8.72
CA GLU A 449 -2.45 -27.91 9.80
C GLU A 449 -1.41 -28.80 10.52
N GLY A 450 -0.10 -28.63 10.32
CA GLY A 450 1.00 -29.43 10.88
C GLY A 450 2.11 -28.65 11.62
N GLY A 451 1.90 -27.40 12.02
CA GLY A 451 2.91 -26.58 12.71
C GLY A 451 3.25 -26.95 14.16
N LEU A 452 4.05 -26.11 14.83
CA LEU A 452 4.44 -26.27 16.25
C LEU A 452 3.25 -26.36 17.21
N ARG A 453 2.08 -25.82 16.83
CA ARG A 453 0.84 -25.89 17.60
C ARG A 453 0.35 -27.33 17.87
N ASN A 454 0.74 -28.29 17.03
CA ASN A 454 0.39 -29.71 17.22
C ASN A 454 1.41 -30.50 18.02
N ALA A 455 2.50 -29.87 18.47
CA ALA A 455 3.51 -30.53 19.30
C ALA A 455 3.57 -29.95 20.71
N LEU A 456 3.59 -28.61 20.82
CA LEU A 456 3.83 -27.90 22.08
C LEU A 456 2.83 -28.25 23.21
N PRO A 457 1.50 -28.33 22.97
CA PRO A 457 0.54 -28.64 24.03
C PRO A 457 0.69 -30.05 24.62
N PHE A 458 1.32 -30.97 23.91
CA PHE A 458 1.41 -32.38 24.30
C PHE A 458 2.72 -32.74 25.00
N LEU A 459 3.72 -31.85 25.01
CA LEU A 459 4.99 -32.09 25.69
C LEU A 459 4.90 -31.71 27.17
N THR A 460 4.10 -32.47 27.92
CA THR A 460 3.92 -32.36 29.38
C THR A 460 5.09 -32.99 30.14
N ASP A 461 5.12 -32.89 31.46
CA ASP A 461 6.28 -33.32 32.28
C ASP A 461 6.53 -34.84 32.25
N ASP A 462 5.47 -35.61 31.98
CA ASP A 462 5.48 -37.06 31.81
C ASP A 462 5.75 -37.51 30.35
N VAL A 463 5.89 -36.57 29.42
CA VAL A 463 6.17 -36.83 28.00
C VAL A 463 7.57 -36.32 27.66
N ARG A 464 8.44 -37.22 27.17
CA ARG A 464 9.80 -36.89 26.74
C ARG A 464 9.86 -36.47 25.27
N HIS A 465 9.01 -37.07 24.44
CA HIS A 465 9.04 -36.90 23.00
C HIS A 465 7.63 -36.71 22.45
N VAL A 466 7.42 -35.71 21.59
CA VAL A 466 6.21 -35.62 20.76
C VAL A 466 6.61 -35.79 19.31
N VAL A 467 5.95 -36.71 18.59
CA VAL A 467 6.15 -36.95 17.16
C VAL A 467 4.89 -36.49 16.43
N VAL A 468 5.04 -35.60 15.46
CA VAL A 468 3.95 -35.13 14.61
C VAL A 468 4.09 -35.76 13.22
N ARG A 469 3.04 -36.43 12.76
CA ARG A 469 2.91 -37.00 11.41
C ARG A 469 2.00 -36.11 10.57
N THR A 470 2.51 -35.62 9.45
CA THR A 470 1.90 -34.59 8.58
C THR A 470 2.52 -34.65 7.18
N ASP A 471 2.52 -33.54 6.43
CA ASP A 471 3.16 -33.40 5.11
C ASP A 471 4.55 -32.71 5.17
N GLU A 472 5.33 -32.80 4.09
CA GLU A 472 6.65 -32.15 3.97
C GLU A 472 6.60 -30.64 4.17
N ARG A 473 5.54 -29.97 3.69
CA ARG A 473 5.41 -28.52 3.75
C ARG A 473 5.25 -28.00 5.17
N ALA A 474 4.52 -28.73 6.02
CA ALA A 474 4.36 -28.41 7.42
C ALA A 474 5.66 -28.64 8.20
N VAL A 475 6.39 -29.74 7.89
CA VAL A 475 7.71 -30.01 8.47
C VAL A 475 8.71 -28.90 8.09
N ASP A 476 8.76 -28.50 6.82
CA ASP A 476 9.61 -27.42 6.33
C ASP A 476 9.27 -26.08 6.98
N GLY A 477 7.97 -25.82 7.23
CA GLY A 477 7.51 -24.64 7.97
C GLY A 477 8.05 -24.54 9.40
N VAL A 478 8.23 -25.69 10.07
CA VAL A 478 8.77 -25.77 11.43
C VAL A 478 10.30 -25.69 11.43
N LEU A 479 10.97 -26.44 10.55
CA LEU A 479 12.43 -26.61 10.57
C LEU A 479 13.18 -25.56 9.74
N GLY A 480 12.57 -25.06 8.66
CA GLY A 480 13.22 -24.39 7.54
C GLY A 480 13.56 -25.38 6.42
N TYR A 481 13.44 -24.93 5.16
CA TYR A 481 13.61 -25.77 3.95
C TYR A 481 14.91 -26.59 3.94
N ASP A 482 16.04 -25.97 4.28
CA ASP A 482 17.36 -26.62 4.22
C ASP A 482 17.86 -27.13 5.59
N SER A 483 16.96 -27.29 6.57
CA SER A 483 17.34 -27.69 7.92
C SER A 483 16.69 -29.00 8.36
N ASN A 484 17.48 -29.81 9.04
CA ASN A 484 17.04 -31.07 9.66
C ASN A 484 16.69 -30.90 11.15
N SER A 485 17.01 -29.76 11.76
CA SER A 485 16.67 -29.50 13.15
C SER A 485 16.65 -28.02 13.48
N ARG A 486 15.82 -27.63 14.45
CA ARG A 486 15.73 -26.25 14.94
C ARG A 486 15.67 -26.24 16.45
N ARG A 487 16.26 -25.22 17.08
CA ARG A 487 16.17 -25.02 18.54
C ARG A 487 15.56 -23.66 18.82
N PHE A 488 14.59 -23.61 19.72
CA PHE A 488 13.92 -22.36 20.10
C PHE A 488 13.52 -22.38 21.57
N ARG A 489 13.31 -21.21 22.15
CA ARG A 489 12.72 -21.02 23.48
C ARG A 489 11.26 -20.60 23.32
N PHE A 490 10.37 -21.27 24.05
CA PHE A 490 8.96 -20.91 24.15
C PHE A 490 8.56 -20.89 25.63
N ARG A 491 8.00 -19.77 26.10
CA ARG A 491 7.63 -19.55 27.51
C ARG A 491 8.75 -19.91 28.51
N GLY A 492 9.99 -19.57 28.17
CA GLY A 492 11.18 -19.81 29.00
C GLY A 492 11.82 -21.19 28.87
N GLN A 493 11.12 -22.19 28.30
CA GLN A 493 11.66 -23.53 28.08
C GLN A 493 12.33 -23.63 26.70
N ALA A 494 13.52 -24.23 26.63
CA ALA A 494 14.20 -24.52 25.38
C ALA A 494 13.75 -25.88 24.82
N TYR A 495 13.51 -25.91 23.51
CA TYR A 495 13.08 -27.07 22.75
C TYR A 495 13.99 -27.30 21.55
N LYS A 496 14.04 -28.55 21.08
CA LYS A 496 14.61 -28.94 19.80
C LYS A 496 13.55 -29.67 18.98
N THR A 497 13.34 -29.23 17.75
CA THR A 497 12.66 -29.99 16.72
C THR A 497 13.65 -30.65 15.78
N ALA A 498 13.32 -31.84 15.28
CA ALA A 498 14.13 -32.56 14.30
C ALA A 498 13.25 -33.32 13.31
N ARG A 499 13.65 -33.34 12.04
CA ARG A 499 12.99 -34.13 11.00
C ARG A 499 13.06 -35.61 11.40
N GLY A 500 11.93 -36.32 11.32
CA GLY A 500 11.90 -37.76 11.52
C GLY A 500 12.52 -38.48 10.33
N ARG A 501 13.03 -39.69 10.55
CA ARG A 501 13.51 -40.53 9.44
C ARG A 501 12.30 -41.07 8.69
N ASN A 502 12.24 -40.85 7.37
CA ASN A 502 11.25 -41.51 6.52
C ASN A 502 11.50 -43.01 6.60
N THR A 503 10.60 -43.73 7.28
CA THR A 503 10.46 -45.18 7.11
C THR A 503 9.58 -45.37 5.88
N GLY A 504 10.19 -45.20 4.70
CA GLY A 504 9.61 -45.64 3.44
C GLY A 504 9.66 -47.14 3.30
#